data_AF-A0A952NVY0-F1
#
_entry.id   AF-A0A952NVY0-F1
#
_cell.length_a   1.000
_cell.length_b   1.000
_cell.length_c   1.000
_cell.angle_alpha   90.00
_cell.angle_beta   90.00
_cell.angle_gamma   90.00
#
_symmetry.space_group_name_H-M   'P 1'
#
loop_
_entity.id
_entity.type
_entity.pdbx_description
1 polymer ?
#
loop_
_entity_poly.entity_id
_entity_poly.type
_entity_poly.pdbx_seq_one_letter_code
_entity_poly.pdbx_strand_id
1 'polypeptide(L)'
;MSYDPLRYYWSAVFSVLWGNEGIVPIRFSIAIIQALGIFYGIRILQQEKITIHPFMVAILSIALAAWMSPRHKTYDAAIAIFSVFSVTVFLSNPNERWNEFRLGLAVGFAALVGRNHGVYALFGAILAYSTSLWHGSQEGNCRIRSINSFTMGVIVGYSPIAVWMLFYQGAFGAFVDSVLFLFTIESTNLPLPVPWPTPSRIISSFSLAEVRDLLLGIGFVWFALCCFLAPAVLFLSRWLPSLRSPMLIGSACLVLPYVHYAFSRADIGHFALGIFPIFFFTIALVQLCKPYRTLILLALTASGLTLALPYISGWKCLAEQPCHIVEVHGDQIAVDANQYSEISVVQDAVSSFGGKENGFLVAPFMPGAYALYSARSPMWAVYALWARGEQAELREIQRMEESKISFALLDLQDLDGRKELNFASTNPRVLTYIEQKFAKFKIVNSHVRLYYGPKNSSAAEGMIPGD
;
A
#
# COMPACT_ATOMS: atom_id res chain seq x y z
N MET A 1 -13.63 8.18 0.09
CA MET A 1 -12.81 8.45 1.29
C MET A 1 -11.90 9.62 0.96
N SER A 2 -11.61 10.53 1.91
CA SER A 2 -10.56 11.53 1.69
C SER A 2 -9.22 10.81 1.70
N TYR A 3 -8.57 10.74 0.54
CA TYR A 3 -7.27 10.07 0.40
C TYR A 3 -6.13 10.90 1.00
N ASP A 4 -5.00 10.25 1.27
CA ASP A 4 -3.75 10.88 1.70
C ASP A 4 -3.18 11.72 0.52
N PRO A 5 -3.26 13.06 0.59
CA PRO A 5 -3.20 13.92 -0.60
C PRO A 5 -1.82 13.96 -1.25
N LEU A 6 -0.75 13.72 -0.49
CA LEU A 6 0.63 13.86 -0.98
C LEU A 6 0.87 13.03 -2.24
N ARG A 7 0.39 11.77 -2.28
CA ARG A 7 0.62 10.85 -3.40
C ARG A 7 0.04 11.39 -4.71
N TYR A 8 -1.13 12.02 -4.61
CA TYR A 8 -1.87 12.55 -5.74
C TYR A 8 -1.28 13.86 -6.24
N TYR A 9 -1.04 14.82 -5.35
CA TYR A 9 -0.43 16.09 -5.72
C TYR A 9 1.00 15.90 -6.23
N TRP A 10 1.78 15.02 -5.60
CA TRP A 10 3.10 14.65 -6.08
C TRP A 10 3.04 14.11 -7.51
N SER A 11 2.18 13.12 -7.77
CA SER A 11 2.05 12.55 -9.12
C SER A 11 1.53 13.57 -10.13
N ALA A 12 0.57 14.42 -9.74
CA ALA A 12 0.00 15.47 -10.58
C ALA A 12 1.04 16.51 -11.01
N VAL A 13 1.98 16.88 -10.13
CA VAL A 13 3.09 17.79 -10.49
C VAL A 13 3.89 17.23 -11.66
N PHE A 14 4.22 15.93 -11.64
CA PHE A 14 4.95 15.31 -12.74
C PHE A 14 4.11 15.22 -14.02
N SER A 15 2.82 14.90 -13.93
CA SER A 15 1.93 14.92 -15.10
C SER A 15 1.86 16.31 -15.75
N VAL A 16 1.74 17.37 -14.95
CA VAL A 16 1.75 18.76 -15.43
C VAL A 16 3.08 19.13 -16.08
N LEU A 17 4.21 18.81 -15.43
CA LEU A 17 5.54 19.11 -15.96
C LEU A 17 5.83 18.35 -17.26
N TRP A 18 5.30 17.13 -17.41
CA TRP A 18 5.47 16.32 -18.61
C TRP A 18 4.51 16.73 -19.74
N GLY A 19 3.42 17.44 -19.41
CA GLY A 19 2.35 17.76 -20.36
C GLY A 19 1.54 16.53 -20.80
N ASN A 20 1.54 15.46 -20.00
CA ASN A 20 0.83 14.22 -20.29
C ASN A 20 0.15 13.66 -19.03
N GLU A 21 -1.10 13.22 -19.17
CA GLU A 21 -1.89 12.56 -18.11
C GLU A 21 -1.74 11.02 -18.15
N GLY A 22 -0.88 10.50 -19.03
CA GLY A 22 -0.55 9.09 -19.16
C GLY A 22 0.16 8.48 -17.95
N ILE A 23 0.43 7.18 -18.04
CA ILE A 23 1.00 6.40 -16.93
C ILE A 23 2.49 6.68 -16.71
N VAL A 24 3.22 7.11 -17.75
CA VAL A 24 4.67 7.31 -17.71
C VAL A 24 5.08 8.35 -16.66
N PRO A 25 4.54 9.58 -16.63
CA PRO A 25 4.88 10.56 -15.60
C PRO A 25 4.56 10.07 -14.18
N ILE A 26 3.49 9.28 -14.02
CA ILE A 26 3.13 8.66 -12.73
C ILE A 26 4.17 7.62 -12.31
N ARG A 27 4.63 6.76 -13.23
CA ARG A 27 5.70 5.78 -12.93
C ARG A 27 7.01 6.47 -12.60
N PHE A 28 7.33 7.55 -13.30
CA PHE A 28 8.51 8.35 -13.03
C PHE A 28 8.46 8.98 -11.63
N SER A 29 7.32 9.56 -11.24
CA SER A 29 7.13 10.13 -9.90
C SER A 29 7.32 9.09 -8.80
N ILE A 30 6.83 7.86 -9.02
CA ILE A 30 6.98 6.71 -8.12
C ILE A 30 8.45 6.25 -8.07
N ALA A 31 9.16 6.22 -9.19
CA ALA A 31 10.56 5.82 -9.26
C ALA A 31 11.46 6.76 -8.44
N ILE A 32 11.16 8.07 -8.41
CA ILE A 32 11.86 9.03 -7.55
C ILE A 32 11.66 8.68 -6.07
N ILE A 33 10.42 8.37 -5.67
CA ILE A 33 10.10 7.98 -4.29
C ILE A 33 10.78 6.65 -3.94
N GLN A 34 10.85 5.70 -4.87
CA GLN A 34 11.59 4.46 -4.70
C GLN A 34 13.09 4.73 -4.46
N ALA A 35 13.69 5.59 -5.29
CA ALA A 35 15.09 5.95 -5.18
C ALA A 35 15.40 6.63 -3.84
N LEU A 36 14.52 7.51 -3.36
CA LEU A 36 14.63 8.11 -2.03
C LEU A 36 14.53 7.07 -0.92
N GLY A 37 13.59 6.12 -1.01
CA GLY A 37 13.46 5.01 -0.06
C GLY A 37 14.73 4.17 0.00
N ILE A 38 15.29 3.79 -1.16
CA ILE A 38 16.55 3.04 -1.24
C ILE A 38 17.71 3.85 -0.66
N PHE A 39 17.81 5.13 -1.00
CA PHE A 39 18.83 6.03 -0.47
C PHE A 39 18.81 6.04 1.07
N TYR A 40 17.65 6.28 1.69
CA TYR A 40 17.54 6.25 3.16
C TYR A 40 17.83 4.85 3.73
N GLY A 41 17.43 3.79 3.02
CA GLY A 41 17.77 2.42 3.40
C GLY A 41 19.27 2.16 3.45
N ILE A 42 20.02 2.62 2.44
CA ILE A 42 21.48 2.55 2.41
C ILE A 42 22.08 3.40 3.55
N ARG A 43 21.53 4.59 3.82
CA ARG A 43 22.00 5.45 4.92
C ARG A 43 21.82 4.78 6.28
N ILE A 44 20.73 4.05 6.51
CA ILE A 44 20.53 3.22 7.72
C ILE A 44 21.65 2.18 7.83
N LEU A 45 21.92 1.43 6.76
CA LEU A 45 22.97 0.39 6.75
C LEU A 45 24.38 0.96 7.00
N GLN A 46 24.63 2.20 6.57
CA GLN A 46 25.91 2.90 6.78
C GLN A 46 26.08 3.50 8.18
N GLN A 47 25.00 3.68 8.94
CA GLN A 47 25.06 4.21 10.31
C GLN A 47 25.52 3.18 11.33
N GLU A 48 25.55 1.90 10.95
CA GLU A 48 26.07 0.84 11.80
C GLU A 48 27.58 0.93 11.97
N LYS A 49 28.05 0.70 13.20
CA LYS A 49 29.49 0.68 13.52
C LYS A 49 30.20 -0.51 12.86
N ILE A 50 29.46 -1.52 12.43
CA ILE A 50 29.97 -2.69 11.74
C ILE A 50 29.91 -2.42 10.24
N THR A 51 31.08 -2.25 9.61
CA THR A 51 31.18 -2.05 8.17
C THR A 51 30.65 -3.27 7.42
N ILE A 52 29.51 -3.09 6.75
CA ILE A 52 28.98 -4.06 5.80
C ILE A 52 29.78 -3.91 4.49
N HIS A 53 30.23 -5.03 3.93
CA HIS A 53 30.99 -5.01 2.68
C HIS A 53 30.17 -4.35 1.55
N PRO A 54 30.74 -3.50 0.68
CA PRO A 54 29.99 -2.76 -0.35
C PRO A 54 29.15 -3.66 -1.26
N PHE A 55 29.69 -4.81 -1.66
CA PHE A 55 28.95 -5.82 -2.44
C PHE A 55 27.67 -6.29 -1.71
N MET A 56 27.74 -6.42 -0.39
CA MET A 56 26.60 -6.83 0.42
C MET A 56 25.57 -5.71 0.56
N VAL A 57 26.01 -4.46 0.66
CA VAL A 57 25.12 -3.30 0.59
C VAL A 57 24.37 -3.27 -0.75
N ALA A 58 25.04 -3.56 -1.86
CA ALA A 58 24.39 -3.66 -3.17
C ALA A 58 23.33 -4.76 -3.20
N ILE A 59 23.64 -5.97 -2.73
CA ILE A 59 22.69 -7.09 -2.63
C ILE A 59 21.47 -6.71 -1.78
N LEU A 60 21.70 -6.14 -0.59
CA LEU A 60 20.61 -5.72 0.30
C LEU A 60 19.77 -4.59 -0.31
N SER A 61 20.38 -3.71 -1.10
CA SER A 61 19.65 -2.64 -1.82
C SER A 61 18.76 -3.21 -2.91
N ILE A 62 19.20 -4.25 -3.62
CA ILE A 62 18.38 -4.98 -4.60
C ILE A 62 17.20 -5.66 -3.90
N ALA A 63 17.45 -6.33 -2.77
CA ALA A 63 16.40 -6.95 -1.96
C ALA A 63 15.38 -5.92 -1.48
N LEU A 64 15.86 -4.78 -0.98
CA LEU A 64 15.02 -3.67 -0.53
C LEU A 64 14.14 -3.16 -1.68
N ALA A 65 14.72 -2.91 -2.85
CA ALA A 65 14.01 -2.44 -4.04
C ALA A 65 12.93 -3.44 -4.50
N ALA A 66 13.25 -4.74 -4.49
CA ALA A 66 12.32 -5.80 -4.86
C ALA A 66 11.10 -5.86 -3.94
N TRP A 67 11.30 -5.63 -2.64
CA TRP A 67 10.21 -5.56 -1.65
C TRP A 67 9.35 -4.30 -1.75
N MET A 68 9.73 -3.27 -2.51
CA MET A 68 8.90 -2.08 -2.75
C MET A 68 7.78 -2.35 -3.78
N SER A 69 7.14 -3.51 -3.67
CA SER A 69 6.03 -4.01 -4.47
C SER A 69 4.77 -4.15 -3.60
N PRO A 70 3.55 -3.88 -4.13
CA PRO A 70 3.25 -3.47 -5.49
C PRO A 70 3.65 -2.02 -5.79
N ARG A 71 4.00 -1.74 -7.05
CA ARG A 71 4.52 -0.43 -7.51
C ARG A 71 3.69 0.79 -7.09
N HIS A 72 2.38 0.67 -6.98
CA HIS A 72 1.49 1.78 -6.64
C HIS A 72 1.46 2.08 -5.13
N LYS A 73 2.13 1.24 -4.32
CA LYS A 73 2.31 1.37 -2.86
C LYS A 73 3.76 1.63 -2.46
N THR A 74 4.63 1.98 -3.42
CA THR A 74 6.03 2.33 -3.14
C THR A 74 6.16 3.52 -2.18
N TYR A 75 5.16 4.41 -2.12
CA TYR A 75 5.10 5.47 -1.09
C TYR A 75 5.06 4.90 0.33
N ASP A 76 4.24 3.87 0.57
CA ASP A 76 4.10 3.19 1.87
C ASP A 76 5.43 2.52 2.27
N ALA A 77 6.11 1.90 1.30
CA ALA A 77 7.43 1.31 1.49
C ALA A 77 8.49 2.38 1.84
N ALA A 78 8.57 3.45 1.05
CA ALA A 78 9.56 4.50 1.25
C ALA A 78 9.37 5.21 2.60
N ILE A 79 8.12 5.48 2.99
CA ILE A 79 7.86 6.16 4.27
C ILE A 79 8.14 5.25 5.48
N ALA A 80 7.97 3.93 5.33
CA ALA A 80 8.40 2.97 6.35
C ALA A 80 9.92 2.99 6.56
N ILE A 81 10.70 2.97 5.48
CA ILE A 81 12.16 3.07 5.52
C ILE A 81 12.58 4.43 6.12
N PHE A 82 11.96 5.52 5.67
CA PHE A 82 12.24 6.86 6.18
C PHE A 82 11.92 7.00 7.68
N SER A 83 10.86 6.33 8.17
CA SER A 83 10.52 6.30 9.59
C SER A 83 11.59 5.61 10.41
N VAL A 84 12.09 4.44 9.94
CA VAL A 84 13.22 3.75 10.58
C VAL A 84 14.45 4.65 10.60
N PHE A 85 14.80 5.26 9.47
CA PHE A 85 15.93 6.19 9.38
C PHE A 85 15.83 7.35 10.37
N SER A 86 14.66 7.99 10.45
CA SER A 86 14.45 9.15 11.33
C SER A 86 14.60 8.77 12.80
N VAL A 87 14.07 7.62 13.19
CA VAL A 87 14.23 7.09 14.55
C VAL A 87 15.69 6.73 14.84
N THR A 88 16.39 6.07 13.91
CA THR A 88 17.80 5.71 14.04
C THR A 88 18.70 6.94 14.17
N VAL A 89 18.45 8.01 13.39
CA VAL A 89 19.17 9.29 13.50
C VAL A 89 18.95 9.92 14.87
N PHE A 90 17.71 9.97 15.35
CA PHE A 90 17.40 10.49 16.69
C PHE A 90 18.15 9.70 17.78
N LEU A 91 18.09 8.36 17.75
CA LEU A 91 18.75 7.51 18.74
C LEU A 91 20.26 7.59 18.70
N SER A 92 20.85 8.02 17.58
CA SER A 92 22.29 8.24 17.47
C SER A 92 22.74 9.44 18.29
N ASN A 93 21.91 10.49 18.38
CA ASN A 93 22.20 11.72 19.13
C ASN A 93 20.89 12.29 19.75
N PRO A 94 20.40 11.68 20.85
CA PRO A 94 19.05 11.97 21.37
C PRO A 94 18.94 13.28 22.15
N ASN A 95 20.05 14.00 22.36
CA ASN A 95 20.08 15.30 23.07
C ASN A 95 20.13 16.50 22.12
N GLU A 96 20.22 16.25 20.81
CA GLU A 96 20.29 17.31 19.81
C GLU A 96 18.87 17.76 19.42
N ARG A 97 18.50 19.00 19.78
CA ARG A 97 17.16 19.57 19.50
C ARG A 97 16.74 19.46 18.04
N TRP A 98 17.70 19.55 17.14
CA TRP A 98 17.43 19.45 15.72
C TRP A 98 17.02 18.04 15.30
N ASN A 99 17.56 17.00 15.95
CA ASN A 99 17.12 15.61 15.69
C ASN A 99 15.73 15.34 16.25
N GLU A 100 15.37 15.96 17.37
CA GLU A 100 14.02 15.91 17.95
C GLU A 100 13.00 16.58 17.02
N PHE A 101 13.32 17.79 16.55
CA PHE A 101 12.51 18.48 15.55
C PHE A 101 12.38 17.68 14.26
N ARG A 102 13.48 17.12 13.73
CA ARG A 102 13.47 16.27 12.52
C ARG A 102 12.63 15.01 12.72
N LEU A 103 12.68 14.37 13.89
CA LEU A 103 11.84 13.22 14.19
C LEU A 103 10.36 13.62 14.21
N GLY A 104 10.01 14.74 14.84
CA GLY A 104 8.65 15.27 14.81
C GLY A 104 8.19 15.60 13.39
N LEU A 105 9.04 16.26 12.61
CA LEU A 105 8.80 16.58 11.21
C LEU A 105 8.54 15.31 10.39
N ALA A 106 9.32 14.25 10.62
CA ALA A 106 9.15 12.97 9.97
C ALA A 106 7.81 12.29 10.33
N VAL A 107 7.38 12.37 11.60
CA VAL A 107 6.07 11.86 12.04
C VAL A 107 4.92 12.61 11.34
N GLY A 108 4.96 13.95 11.34
CA GLY A 108 3.95 14.76 10.66
C GLY A 108 3.92 14.52 9.14
N PHE A 109 5.10 14.42 8.52
CA PHE A 109 5.25 14.13 7.09
C PHE A 109 4.73 12.73 6.73
N ALA A 110 4.97 11.72 7.59
CA ALA A 110 4.47 10.37 7.37
C ALA A 110 2.94 10.32 7.29
N ALA A 111 2.25 11.15 8.07
CA ALA A 111 0.79 11.28 8.02
C ALA A 111 0.27 11.90 6.70
N LEU A 112 1.12 12.60 5.93
CA LEU A 112 0.78 13.11 4.59
C LEU A 112 0.74 11.98 3.55
N VAL A 113 1.63 10.99 3.72
CA VAL A 113 1.69 9.80 2.86
C VAL A 113 0.57 8.83 3.23
N GLY A 114 0.35 8.62 4.52
CA GLY A 114 -0.66 7.71 5.04
C GLY A 114 -0.94 8.01 6.50
N ARG A 115 -2.20 8.26 6.86
CA ARG A 115 -2.60 8.47 8.27
C ARG A 115 -2.10 7.35 9.19
N ASN A 116 -2.16 6.11 8.73
CA ASN A 116 -1.61 4.94 9.43
C ASN A 116 -0.10 5.08 9.67
N HIS A 117 0.68 5.48 8.66
CA HIS A 117 2.12 5.70 8.80
C HIS A 117 2.44 6.82 9.79
N GLY A 118 1.64 7.89 9.85
CA GLY A 118 1.76 8.91 10.88
C GLY A 118 1.62 8.34 12.29
N VAL A 119 0.59 7.52 12.53
CA VAL A 119 0.37 6.83 13.82
C VAL A 119 1.52 5.87 14.13
N TYR A 120 1.99 5.10 13.14
CA TYR A 120 3.08 4.14 13.31
C TYR A 120 4.40 4.84 13.65
N ALA A 121 4.71 5.94 12.95
CA ALA A 121 5.88 6.76 13.20
C ALA A 121 5.82 7.43 14.59
N LEU A 122 4.64 7.92 15.00
CA LEU A 122 4.43 8.47 16.35
C LEU A 122 4.67 7.42 17.43
N PHE A 123 4.13 6.21 17.25
CA PHE A 123 4.36 5.09 18.16
C PHE A 123 5.86 4.76 18.26
N GLY A 124 6.55 4.67 17.13
CA GLY A 124 7.99 4.45 17.09
C GLY A 124 8.79 5.56 17.78
N ALA A 125 8.40 6.83 17.59
CA ALA A 125 9.02 7.96 18.26
C ALA A 125 8.84 7.90 19.78
N ILE A 126 7.64 7.57 20.28
CA ILE A 126 7.37 7.40 21.71
C ILE A 126 8.27 6.31 22.31
N LEU A 127 8.40 5.17 21.64
CA LEU A 127 9.29 4.08 22.10
C LEU A 127 10.77 4.48 22.04
N ALA A 128 11.18 5.25 21.03
CA ALA A 128 12.54 5.75 20.92
C ALA A 128 12.87 6.72 22.06
N TYR A 129 11.98 7.67 22.36
CA TYR A 129 12.11 8.55 23.53
C TYR A 129 12.17 7.76 24.83
N SER A 130 11.26 6.79 25.00
CA SER A 130 11.20 5.95 26.20
C SER A 130 12.50 5.16 26.39
N THR A 131 13.05 4.62 25.30
CA THR A 131 14.31 3.86 25.32
C THR A 131 15.51 4.77 25.60
N SER A 132 15.54 5.97 25.01
CA SER A 132 16.54 6.99 25.30
C SER A 132 16.55 7.37 26.79
N LEU A 133 15.37 7.59 27.37
CA LEU A 133 15.22 7.85 28.81
C LEU A 133 15.67 6.67 29.66
N TRP A 134 15.30 5.45 29.26
CA TRP A 134 15.70 4.20 29.92
C TRP A 134 17.23 4.01 29.97
N HIS A 135 17.93 4.45 28.92
CA HIS A 135 19.40 4.44 28.85
C HIS A 135 20.07 5.55 29.66
N GLY A 136 19.29 6.49 30.22
CA GLY A 136 19.80 7.61 31.00
C GLY A 136 20.47 8.70 30.16
N SER A 137 20.17 8.77 28.86
CA SER A 137 20.83 9.72 27.96
C SER A 137 20.34 11.16 28.06
N GLN A 138 19.19 11.44 28.69
CA GLN A 138 18.62 12.79 28.80
C GLN A 138 18.65 13.38 30.23
N GLU A 139 19.29 14.55 30.37
CA GLU A 139 19.28 15.39 31.57
C GLU A 139 17.96 16.16 31.76
N GLY A 140 17.56 16.45 33.01
CA GLY A 140 16.21 16.91 33.37
C GLY A 140 15.68 18.14 32.63
N ASN A 141 16.49 19.20 32.47
CA ASN A 141 16.09 20.42 31.74
C ASN A 141 16.05 20.25 30.22
N CYS A 142 16.69 19.21 29.68
CA CYS A 142 16.59 18.88 28.25
C CYS A 142 15.22 18.27 27.91
N ARG A 143 14.52 17.63 28.86
CA ARG A 143 13.27 16.89 28.61
C ARG A 143 12.08 17.75 28.17
N ILE A 144 11.83 18.88 28.83
CA ILE A 144 10.70 19.77 28.46
C ILE A 144 10.98 20.46 27.12
N ARG A 145 12.23 20.88 26.91
CA ARG A 145 12.67 21.48 25.64
C ARG A 145 12.64 20.48 24.49
N SER A 146 12.83 19.21 24.79
CA SER A 146 12.76 18.09 23.85
C SER A 146 11.36 17.89 23.30
N ILE A 147 10.36 17.85 24.18
CA ILE A 147 8.94 17.71 23.80
C ILE A 147 8.51 18.87 22.90
N ASN A 148 8.87 20.11 23.24
CA ASN A 148 8.50 21.27 22.42
C ASN A 148 9.10 21.22 21.01
N SER A 149 10.36 20.82 20.88
CA SER A 149 11.04 20.72 19.57
C SER A 149 10.40 19.64 18.70
N PHE A 150 10.09 18.48 19.28
CA PHE A 150 9.37 17.41 18.61
C PHE A 150 7.96 17.83 18.20
N THR A 151 7.17 18.39 19.11
CA THR A 151 5.80 18.84 18.83
C THR A 151 5.77 19.89 17.72
N MET A 152 6.71 20.85 17.74
CA MET A 152 6.84 21.82 16.64
C MET A 152 7.14 21.13 15.31
N GLY A 153 8.03 20.13 15.31
CA GLY A 153 8.29 19.30 14.15
C GLY A 153 7.02 18.64 13.61
N VAL A 154 6.22 18.00 14.48
CA VAL A 154 4.96 17.35 14.09
C VAL A 154 4.00 18.35 13.45
N ILE A 155 3.82 19.52 14.07
CA ILE A 155 2.94 20.58 13.54
C ILE A 155 3.40 21.03 12.17
N VAL A 156 4.69 21.31 11.99
CA VAL A 156 5.26 21.73 10.70
C VAL A 156 5.08 20.63 9.66
N GLY A 157 5.38 19.38 9.99
CA GLY A 157 5.26 18.24 9.07
C GLY A 157 3.82 17.94 8.66
N TYR A 158 2.85 18.15 9.55
CA TYR A 158 1.43 17.92 9.28
C TYR A 158 0.72 19.15 8.69
N SER A 159 1.35 20.32 8.72
CA SER A 159 0.76 21.58 8.26
C SER A 159 0.17 21.54 6.84
N PRO A 160 0.70 20.78 5.85
CA PRO A 160 0.08 20.71 4.53
C PRO A 160 -1.37 20.17 4.55
N ILE A 161 -1.69 19.23 5.46
CA ILE A 161 -3.07 18.73 5.61
C ILE A 161 -3.97 19.80 6.21
N ALA A 162 -3.49 20.49 7.25
CA ALA A 162 -4.24 21.56 7.89
C ALA A 162 -4.55 22.68 6.88
N VAL A 163 -3.54 23.10 6.09
CA VAL A 163 -3.68 24.04 4.99
C VAL A 163 -4.72 23.54 3.98
N TRP A 164 -4.61 22.29 3.52
CA TRP A 164 -5.57 21.72 2.58
C TRP A 164 -7.02 21.74 3.12
N MET A 165 -7.23 21.40 4.39
CA MET A 165 -8.56 21.44 5.01
C MET A 165 -9.13 22.85 5.14
N LEU A 166 -8.27 23.86 5.30
CA LEU A 166 -8.69 25.27 5.40
C LEU A 166 -9.12 25.84 4.04
N PHE A 167 -8.45 25.44 2.95
CA PHE A 167 -8.69 26.01 1.63
C PHE A 167 -9.74 25.26 0.80
N TYR A 168 -10.01 23.99 1.08
CA TYR A 168 -10.97 23.19 0.31
C TYR A 168 -12.28 22.96 1.08
N GLN A 169 -13.36 23.55 0.59
CA GLN A 169 -14.69 23.43 1.19
C GLN A 169 -15.12 21.94 1.27
N GLY A 170 -15.58 21.51 2.45
CA GLY A 170 -16.01 20.14 2.71
C GLY A 170 -14.88 19.14 2.97
N ALA A 171 -13.61 19.53 2.80
CA ALA A 171 -12.46 18.65 3.03
C ALA A 171 -12.37 18.16 4.48
N PHE A 172 -12.57 19.05 5.46
CA PHE A 172 -12.58 18.69 6.87
C PHE A 172 -13.68 17.67 7.21
N GLY A 173 -14.91 17.90 6.74
CA GLY A 173 -16.03 16.98 6.95
C GLY A 173 -15.76 15.61 6.32
N ALA A 174 -15.31 15.58 5.07
CA ALA A 174 -14.94 14.33 4.38
C ALA A 174 -13.79 13.58 5.08
N PHE A 175 -12.84 14.30 5.68
CA PHE A 175 -11.79 13.71 6.48
C PHE A 175 -12.33 13.06 7.75
N VAL A 176 -13.14 13.79 8.54
CA VAL A 176 -13.75 13.27 9.77
C VAL A 176 -14.64 12.06 9.46
N ASP A 177 -15.49 12.15 8.44
CA ASP A 177 -16.35 11.05 8.01
C ASP A 177 -15.54 9.80 7.66
N SER A 178 -14.38 9.99 7.01
CA SER A 178 -13.52 8.85 6.67
C SER A 178 -12.86 8.20 7.87
N VAL A 179 -12.63 8.94 8.96
CA VAL A 179 -12.13 8.39 10.24
C VAL A 179 -13.26 7.67 10.96
N LEU A 180 -14.44 8.28 11.07
CA LEU A 180 -15.63 7.68 11.68
C LEU A 180 -16.05 6.38 10.99
N PHE A 181 -15.93 6.33 9.66
CA PHE A 181 -16.22 5.14 8.88
C PHE A 181 -15.38 3.93 9.31
N LEU A 182 -14.12 4.11 9.70
CA LEU A 182 -13.26 3.01 10.19
C LEU A 182 -13.80 2.40 11.49
N PHE A 183 -14.42 3.21 12.36
CA PHE A 183 -15.08 2.72 13.56
C PHE A 183 -16.40 2.02 13.24
N THR A 184 -17.13 2.46 12.21
CA THR A 184 -18.37 1.81 11.78
C THR A 184 -18.12 0.41 11.21
N ILE A 185 -17.04 0.22 10.45
CA ILE A 185 -16.71 -1.08 9.85
C ILE A 185 -15.89 -1.99 10.79
N GLU A 186 -15.49 -1.47 11.96
CA GLU A 186 -14.69 -2.17 12.99
C GLU A 186 -13.41 -2.85 12.45
N SER A 187 -12.93 -2.41 11.30
CA SER A 187 -11.78 -3.00 10.63
C SER A 187 -10.99 -1.97 9.83
N THR A 188 -9.70 -2.24 9.67
CA THR A 188 -8.82 -1.45 8.79
C THR A 188 -8.63 -2.09 7.42
N ASN A 189 -8.96 -3.38 7.29
CA ASN A 189 -8.78 -4.17 6.07
C ASN A 189 -9.73 -5.38 6.03
N LEU A 190 -9.74 -6.11 4.90
CA LEU A 190 -10.33 -7.43 4.85
C LEU A 190 -9.34 -8.49 5.33
N PRO A 191 -9.55 -9.11 6.50
CA PRO A 191 -8.64 -10.12 6.99
C PRO A 191 -8.67 -11.35 6.07
N LEU A 192 -7.49 -11.91 5.86
CA LEU A 192 -7.30 -13.23 5.26
C LEU A 192 -6.69 -14.15 6.32
N PRO A 193 -6.96 -15.47 6.24
CA PRO A 193 -6.28 -16.44 7.08
C PRO A 193 -4.76 -16.32 6.92
N VAL A 194 -4.04 -16.31 8.04
CA VAL A 194 -2.57 -16.29 8.02
C VAL A 194 -2.07 -17.57 7.33
N PRO A 195 -1.13 -17.47 6.37
CA PRO A 195 -0.65 -18.62 5.60
C PRO A 195 0.36 -19.44 6.43
N TRP A 196 -0.08 -20.01 7.57
CA TRP A 196 0.80 -20.80 8.42
C TRP A 196 1.47 -21.95 7.65
N PRO A 197 2.73 -22.29 7.94
CA PRO A 197 3.42 -23.43 7.34
C PRO A 197 2.83 -24.73 7.90
N THR A 198 1.70 -25.19 7.37
CA THR A 198 1.03 -26.41 7.81
C THR A 198 1.60 -27.65 7.11
N PRO A 199 1.60 -28.83 7.75
CA PRO A 199 2.06 -30.08 7.13
C PRO A 199 1.37 -30.41 5.79
N SER A 200 0.09 -30.05 5.65
CA SER A 200 -0.66 -30.19 4.39
C SER A 200 -0.18 -29.30 3.24
N ARG A 201 0.57 -28.24 3.56
CA ARG A 201 1.26 -27.36 2.60
C ARG A 201 2.75 -27.70 2.47
N ILE A 202 3.27 -28.59 3.31
CA ILE A 202 4.65 -29.07 3.25
C ILE A 202 4.69 -30.24 2.25
N ILE A 203 4.96 -29.88 1.00
CA ILE A 203 5.61 -30.70 -0.04
C ILE A 203 4.89 -32.03 -0.32
N SER A 204 3.79 -31.97 -1.08
CA SER A 204 3.42 -33.10 -1.95
C SER A 204 4.18 -33.03 -3.28
N SER A 205 4.59 -31.82 -3.72
CA SER A 205 5.57 -31.60 -4.78
C SER A 205 6.62 -30.53 -4.41
N PHE A 206 7.74 -30.46 -5.15
CA PHE A 206 8.76 -29.42 -5.04
C PHE A 206 8.54 -28.30 -6.08
N SER A 207 7.29 -27.90 -6.31
CA SER A 207 7.02 -26.81 -7.24
C SER A 207 7.47 -25.47 -6.66
N LEU A 208 7.85 -24.53 -7.53
CA LEU A 208 8.27 -23.19 -7.10
C LEU A 208 7.14 -22.42 -6.38
N ALA A 209 5.88 -22.73 -6.70
CA ALA A 209 4.71 -22.15 -6.05
C ALA A 209 4.62 -22.60 -4.58
N GLU A 210 4.74 -23.90 -4.31
CA GLU A 210 4.71 -24.44 -2.94
C GLU A 210 5.89 -23.91 -2.10
N VAL A 211 7.07 -23.78 -2.70
CA VAL A 211 8.23 -23.17 -2.03
C VAL A 211 7.94 -21.74 -1.63
N ARG A 212 7.30 -20.94 -2.49
CA ARG A 212 6.92 -19.55 -2.17
C ARG A 212 5.87 -19.50 -1.07
N ASP A 213 4.86 -20.34 -1.11
CA ASP A 213 3.83 -20.40 -0.06
C ASP A 213 4.42 -20.76 1.30
N LEU A 214 5.34 -21.72 1.33
CA LEU A 214 6.09 -22.09 2.54
C LEU A 214 6.95 -20.92 3.04
N LEU A 215 7.71 -20.27 2.16
CA LEU A 215 8.56 -19.12 2.51
C LEU A 215 7.72 -17.94 3.05
N LEU A 216 6.54 -17.69 2.48
CA LEU A 216 5.62 -16.67 2.96
C LEU A 216 5.12 -17.02 4.36
N GLY A 217 4.74 -18.27 4.59
CA GLY A 217 4.33 -18.75 5.92
C GLY A 217 5.43 -18.64 6.97
N ILE A 218 6.67 -19.01 6.63
CA ILE A 218 7.85 -18.81 7.48
C ILE A 218 8.06 -17.31 7.75
N GLY A 219 7.85 -16.46 6.75
CA GLY A 219 7.90 -15.01 6.91
C GLY A 219 6.92 -14.48 7.95
N PHE A 220 5.66 -14.93 7.92
CA PHE A 220 4.65 -14.54 8.91
C PHE A 220 4.97 -15.09 10.32
N VAL A 221 5.52 -16.30 10.43
CA VAL A 221 6.04 -16.81 11.70
C VAL A 221 7.17 -15.91 12.22
N TRP A 222 8.10 -15.49 11.35
CA TRP A 222 9.15 -14.56 11.73
C TRP A 222 8.60 -13.21 12.20
N PHE A 223 7.57 -12.67 11.54
CA PHE A 223 6.89 -11.44 12.00
C PHE A 223 6.29 -11.61 13.40
N ALA A 224 5.61 -12.73 13.65
CA ALA A 224 5.05 -13.04 14.96
C ALA A 224 6.16 -13.15 16.04
N LEU A 225 7.29 -13.79 15.73
CA LEU A 225 8.44 -13.84 16.62
C LEU A 225 9.03 -12.45 16.89
N CYS A 226 9.08 -11.58 15.87
CA CYS A 226 9.56 -10.20 16.04
C CYS A 226 8.71 -9.39 17.04
N CYS A 227 7.42 -9.69 17.19
CA CYS A 227 6.57 -9.05 18.20
C CYS A 227 7.07 -9.28 19.64
N PHE A 228 7.79 -10.38 19.89
CA PHE A 228 8.39 -10.68 21.20
C PHE A 228 9.85 -10.24 21.26
N LEU A 229 10.60 -10.45 20.18
CA LEU A 229 12.03 -10.10 20.12
C LEU A 229 12.26 -8.60 20.19
N ALA A 230 11.44 -7.78 19.52
CA ALA A 230 11.63 -6.33 19.51
C ALA A 230 11.49 -5.72 20.93
N PRO A 231 10.41 -5.98 21.70
CA PRO A 231 10.32 -5.54 23.09
C PRO A 231 11.45 -6.09 23.97
N ALA A 232 11.83 -7.36 23.78
CA ALA A 232 12.95 -7.95 24.52
C ALA A 232 14.26 -7.22 24.25
N VAL A 233 14.55 -6.89 22.98
CA VAL A 233 15.73 -6.10 22.59
C VAL A 233 15.68 -4.70 23.21
N LEU A 234 14.55 -4.00 23.14
CA LEU A 234 14.39 -2.68 23.74
C LEU A 234 14.67 -2.71 25.25
N PHE A 235 14.12 -3.70 25.96
CA PHE A 235 14.31 -3.89 27.39
C PHE A 235 15.77 -4.25 27.73
N LEU A 236 16.31 -5.29 27.09
CA LEU A 236 17.64 -5.85 27.37
C LEU A 236 18.78 -4.93 26.94
N SER A 237 18.55 -4.02 25.99
CA SER A 237 19.55 -3.03 25.53
C SER A 237 20.12 -2.17 26.66
N ARG A 238 19.41 -2.06 27.79
CA ARG A 238 19.91 -1.37 28.98
C ARG A 238 21.08 -2.06 29.65
N TRP A 239 21.13 -3.38 29.63
CA TRP A 239 22.18 -4.16 30.29
C TRP A 239 23.16 -4.77 29.30
N LEU A 240 22.76 -4.92 28.03
CA LEU A 240 23.57 -5.51 26.98
C LEU A 240 24.01 -4.44 25.97
N PRO A 241 25.25 -3.90 26.06
CA PRO A 241 25.74 -2.87 25.16
C PRO A 241 25.76 -3.29 23.68
N SER A 242 25.91 -4.59 23.41
CA SER A 242 25.84 -5.16 22.05
C SER A 242 24.49 -4.93 21.36
N LEU A 243 23.42 -4.71 22.13
CA LEU A 243 22.08 -4.43 21.61
C LEU A 243 21.79 -2.92 21.47
N ARG A 244 22.74 -2.04 21.78
CA ARG A 244 22.57 -0.57 21.70
C ARG A 244 22.87 0.01 20.32
N SER A 245 22.74 -0.78 19.26
CA SER A 245 22.82 -0.28 17.89
C SER A 245 21.61 0.64 17.63
N PRO A 246 21.81 1.87 17.12
CA PRO A 246 20.71 2.75 16.75
C PRO A 246 19.80 2.15 15.66
N MET A 247 20.35 1.36 14.72
CA MET A 247 19.54 0.65 13.72
C MET A 247 18.67 -0.41 14.39
N LEU A 248 19.24 -1.22 15.28
CA LEU A 248 18.55 -2.30 15.98
C LEU A 248 17.39 -1.76 16.81
N ILE A 249 17.65 -0.74 17.64
CA ILE A 249 16.63 -0.13 18.49
C ILE A 249 15.60 0.61 17.63
N GLY A 250 16.04 1.41 16.65
CA GLY A 250 15.14 2.22 15.85
C GLY A 250 14.19 1.39 15.00
N SER A 251 14.66 0.27 14.44
CA SER A 251 13.81 -0.69 13.75
C SER A 251 12.88 -1.43 14.72
N ALA A 252 13.37 -1.85 15.89
CA ALA A 252 12.54 -2.50 16.93
C ALA A 252 11.37 -1.64 17.38
N CYS A 253 11.55 -0.32 17.51
CA CYS A 253 10.47 0.63 17.84
C CYS A 253 9.31 0.63 16.82
N LEU A 254 9.56 0.21 15.58
CA LEU A 254 8.57 0.22 14.49
C LEU A 254 8.08 -1.17 14.11
N VAL A 255 8.64 -2.26 14.66
CA VAL A 255 8.21 -3.63 14.33
C VAL A 255 6.71 -3.83 14.60
N LEU A 256 6.24 -3.55 15.83
CA LEU A 256 4.88 -3.87 16.23
C LEU A 256 3.79 -3.24 15.33
N PRO A 257 3.80 -1.91 15.04
CA PRO A 257 2.77 -1.32 14.19
C PRO A 257 2.78 -1.85 12.75
N TYR A 258 3.95 -2.16 12.19
CA TYR A 258 4.06 -2.70 10.83
C TYR A 258 3.74 -4.20 10.75
N VAL A 259 4.02 -4.96 11.80
CA VAL A 259 3.53 -6.34 11.92
C VAL A 259 2.00 -6.33 12.03
N HIS A 260 1.40 -5.45 12.85
CA HIS A 260 -0.06 -5.29 12.89
C HIS A 260 -0.64 -5.03 11.49
N TYR A 261 -0.03 -4.14 10.71
CA TYR A 261 -0.46 -3.90 9.32
C TYR A 261 -0.39 -5.16 8.46
N ALA A 262 0.73 -5.90 8.51
CA ALA A 262 0.90 -7.14 7.74
C ALA A 262 -0.13 -8.22 8.12
N PHE A 263 -0.51 -8.33 9.40
CA PHE A 263 -1.53 -9.28 9.85
C PHE A 263 -2.97 -8.79 9.63
N SER A 264 -3.20 -7.49 9.40
CA SER A 264 -4.54 -6.96 9.11
C SER A 264 -5.16 -7.54 7.83
N ARG A 265 -4.31 -8.00 6.91
CA ARG A 265 -4.65 -8.86 5.77
C ARG A 265 -3.42 -9.68 5.41
N ALA A 266 -3.39 -10.95 5.79
CA ALA A 266 -2.19 -11.78 5.72
C ALA A 266 -1.88 -12.33 4.29
N ASP A 267 -1.66 -11.42 3.35
CA ASP A 267 -1.18 -11.72 2.00
C ASP A 267 0.24 -11.17 1.76
N ILE A 268 0.81 -11.51 0.62
CA ILE A 268 2.15 -11.05 0.21
C ILE A 268 2.25 -9.53 0.03
N GLY A 269 1.17 -8.85 -0.37
CA GLY A 269 1.18 -7.40 -0.58
C GLY A 269 1.32 -6.66 0.74
N HIS A 270 0.55 -7.07 1.74
CA HIS A 270 0.64 -6.52 3.10
C HIS A 270 1.93 -6.95 3.79
N PHE A 271 2.41 -8.17 3.54
CA PHE A 271 3.72 -8.62 3.99
C PHE A 271 4.85 -7.72 3.46
N ALA A 272 4.87 -7.47 2.14
CA ALA A 272 5.88 -6.65 1.48
C ALA A 272 5.91 -5.21 2.01
N LEU A 273 4.75 -4.62 2.29
CA LEU A 273 4.65 -3.27 2.87
C LEU A 273 5.02 -3.23 4.37
N GLY A 274 4.75 -4.32 5.10
CA GLY A 274 5.10 -4.48 6.50
C GLY A 274 6.59 -4.76 6.76
N ILE A 275 7.33 -5.27 5.77
CA ILE A 275 8.65 -5.87 5.99
C ILE A 275 9.74 -4.87 6.40
N PHE A 276 9.66 -3.59 6.05
CA PHE A 276 10.84 -2.70 6.10
C PHE A 276 11.46 -2.53 7.51
N PRO A 277 10.70 -2.27 8.59
CA PRO A 277 11.29 -2.26 9.94
C PRO A 277 11.87 -3.64 10.31
N ILE A 278 11.17 -4.72 9.97
CA ILE A 278 11.64 -6.09 10.24
C ILE A 278 12.93 -6.39 9.46
N PHE A 279 13.05 -5.93 8.23
CA PHE A 279 14.23 -6.12 7.38
C PHE A 279 15.47 -5.53 8.06
N PHE A 280 15.42 -4.27 8.49
CA PHE A 280 16.54 -3.66 9.22
C PHE A 280 16.75 -4.32 10.59
N PHE A 281 15.69 -4.66 11.32
CA PHE A 281 15.79 -5.36 12.60
C PHE A 281 16.51 -6.71 12.46
N THR A 282 16.13 -7.52 11.49
CA THR A 282 16.77 -8.81 11.18
C THR A 282 18.22 -8.62 10.78
N ILE A 283 18.55 -7.65 9.91
CA ILE A 283 19.94 -7.40 9.53
C ILE A 283 20.78 -7.05 10.75
N ALA A 284 20.28 -6.15 11.62
CA ALA A 284 20.98 -5.78 12.84
C ALA A 284 21.20 -6.98 13.78
N LEU A 285 20.20 -7.86 13.95
CA LEU A 285 20.35 -9.09 14.72
C LEU A 285 21.40 -10.03 14.10
N VAL A 286 21.39 -10.21 12.78
CA VAL A 286 22.34 -11.08 12.08
C VAL A 286 23.78 -10.57 12.19
N GLN A 287 24.00 -9.25 12.32
CA GLN A 287 25.34 -8.71 12.58
C GLN A 287 25.92 -9.17 13.93
N LEU A 288 25.09 -9.61 14.87
CA LEU A 288 25.54 -10.20 16.14
C LEU A 288 26.09 -11.62 15.94
N CYS A 289 25.73 -12.31 14.84
CA CYS A 289 26.09 -13.71 14.54
C CYS A 289 27.34 -13.80 13.63
N LYS A 290 28.53 -13.50 14.18
CA LYS A 290 29.76 -13.25 13.40
C LYS A 290 30.18 -14.31 12.35
N PRO A 291 30.26 -15.63 12.62
CA PRO A 291 30.81 -16.57 11.63
C PRO A 291 29.88 -16.83 10.44
N TYR A 292 28.56 -16.71 10.63
CA TYR A 292 27.58 -17.08 9.62
C TYR A 292 26.83 -15.90 9.01
N ARG A 293 27.13 -14.66 9.41
CA ARG A 293 26.38 -13.45 9.00
C ARG A 293 26.20 -13.33 7.48
N THR A 294 27.26 -13.55 6.70
CA THR A 294 27.20 -13.39 5.24
C THR A 294 26.29 -14.45 4.64
N LEU A 295 26.43 -15.71 5.07
CA LEU A 295 25.59 -16.80 4.59
C LEU A 295 24.11 -16.59 4.94
N ILE A 296 23.83 -16.17 6.18
CA ILE A 296 22.46 -15.90 6.63
C ILE A 296 21.84 -14.75 5.81
N LEU A 297 22.57 -13.65 5.63
CA LEU A 297 22.06 -12.52 4.85
C LEU A 297 21.87 -12.86 3.36
N LEU A 298 22.75 -13.69 2.78
CA LEU A 298 22.57 -14.20 1.41
C LEU A 298 21.33 -15.09 1.31
N ALA A 299 21.12 -16.00 2.27
CA ALA A 299 19.95 -16.85 2.33
C ALA A 299 18.66 -16.02 2.47
N LEU A 300 18.64 -15.05 3.39
CA LEU A 300 17.50 -14.13 3.58
C LEU A 300 17.20 -13.34 2.31
N THR A 301 18.23 -12.85 1.61
CA THR A 301 18.07 -12.11 0.35
C THR A 301 17.51 -13.03 -0.74
N ALA A 302 18.06 -14.23 -0.90
CA ALA A 302 17.59 -15.19 -1.89
C ALA A 302 16.13 -15.60 -1.64
N SER A 303 15.75 -15.89 -0.39
CA SER A 303 14.37 -16.17 0.00
C SER A 303 13.46 -14.98 -0.28
N GLY A 304 13.90 -13.77 0.06
CA GLY A 304 13.13 -12.54 -0.19
C GLY A 304 12.90 -12.28 -1.68
N LEU A 305 13.92 -12.44 -2.52
CA LEU A 305 13.80 -12.30 -3.97
C LEU A 305 12.89 -13.39 -4.56
N THR A 306 12.98 -14.62 -4.07
CA THR A 306 12.10 -15.73 -4.50
C THR A 306 10.62 -15.39 -4.28
N LEU A 307 10.31 -14.68 -3.20
CA LEU A 307 8.96 -14.19 -2.87
C LEU A 307 8.56 -12.95 -3.67
N ALA A 308 9.45 -11.96 -3.79
CA ALA A 308 9.12 -10.64 -4.31
C ALA A 308 9.08 -10.57 -5.85
N LEU A 309 9.99 -11.27 -6.54
CA LEU A 309 10.16 -11.17 -8.00
C LEU A 309 8.86 -11.41 -8.81
N PRO A 310 8.01 -12.41 -8.51
CA PRO A 310 6.78 -12.66 -9.27
C PRO A 310 5.77 -11.52 -9.24
N TYR A 311 5.87 -10.66 -8.23
CA TYR A 311 4.98 -9.51 -8.06
C TYR A 311 5.50 -8.26 -8.78
N ILE A 312 6.69 -8.33 -9.41
CA ILE A 312 7.20 -7.29 -10.30
C ILE A 312 6.57 -7.51 -11.67
N SER A 313 5.80 -6.53 -12.16
CA SER A 313 5.04 -6.66 -13.42
C SER A 313 5.92 -7.09 -14.62
N GLY A 314 7.16 -6.58 -14.70
CA GLY A 314 8.08 -6.97 -15.78
C GLY A 314 8.51 -8.44 -15.71
N TRP A 315 8.56 -9.03 -14.51
CA TRP A 315 8.89 -10.45 -14.35
C TRP A 315 7.80 -11.35 -14.93
N LYS A 316 6.52 -11.01 -14.71
CA LYS A 316 5.39 -11.76 -15.27
C LYS A 316 5.46 -11.81 -16.80
N CYS A 317 5.71 -10.67 -17.43
CA CYS A 317 5.87 -10.58 -18.89
C CYS A 317 7.05 -11.38 -19.44
N LEU A 318 8.15 -11.49 -18.66
CA LEU A 318 9.35 -12.20 -19.09
C LEU A 318 9.28 -13.71 -18.84
N ALA A 319 8.62 -14.13 -17.75
CA ALA A 319 8.72 -15.49 -17.23
C ALA A 319 7.47 -16.35 -17.45
N GLU A 320 6.27 -15.75 -17.53
CA GLU A 320 5.01 -16.51 -17.54
C GLU A 320 4.36 -16.52 -18.92
N GLN A 321 4.06 -15.35 -19.50
CA GLN A 321 3.41 -15.22 -20.81
C GLN A 321 3.80 -13.92 -21.51
N PRO A 322 3.77 -13.88 -22.86
CA PRO A 322 3.97 -12.65 -23.60
C PRO A 322 2.90 -11.62 -23.20
N CYS A 323 3.35 -10.46 -22.74
CA CYS A 323 2.44 -9.36 -22.43
C CYS A 323 1.90 -8.72 -23.71
N HIS A 324 0.66 -8.24 -23.61
CA HIS A 324 -0.01 -7.50 -24.67
C HIS A 324 0.27 -6.00 -24.53
N ILE A 325 0.44 -5.31 -25.65
CA ILE A 325 0.62 -3.86 -25.65
C ILE A 325 -0.75 -3.20 -25.76
N VAL A 326 -1.05 -2.32 -24.81
CA VAL A 326 -2.23 -1.44 -24.83
C VAL A 326 -1.77 0.01 -24.87
N GLU A 327 -2.54 0.86 -25.55
CA GLU A 327 -2.30 2.30 -25.60
C GLU A 327 -3.20 3.01 -24.57
N VAL A 328 -2.60 3.87 -23.74
CA VAL A 328 -3.30 4.66 -22.74
C VAL A 328 -2.79 6.09 -22.80
N HIS A 329 -3.61 7.02 -23.26
CA HIS A 329 -3.25 8.44 -23.42
C HIS A 329 -1.92 8.65 -24.18
N GLY A 330 -1.73 7.89 -25.26
CA GLY A 330 -0.51 7.92 -26.08
C GLY A 330 0.69 7.14 -25.51
N ASP A 331 0.60 6.62 -24.28
CA ASP A 331 1.61 5.74 -23.71
C ASP A 331 1.34 4.29 -24.10
N GLN A 332 2.38 3.57 -24.52
CA GLN A 332 2.31 2.12 -24.72
C GLN A 332 2.66 1.38 -23.42
N ILE A 333 1.79 0.46 -23.03
CA ILE A 333 1.93 -0.30 -21.79
C ILE A 333 1.83 -1.79 -22.08
N ALA A 334 2.80 -2.56 -21.61
CA ALA A 334 2.70 -4.00 -21.55
C ALA A 334 1.83 -4.43 -20.34
N VAL A 335 0.82 -5.25 -20.60
CA VAL A 335 -0.11 -5.82 -19.61
C VAL A 335 -0.23 -7.34 -19.81
N ASP A 336 -0.58 -8.06 -18.75
CA ASP A 336 -0.85 -9.50 -18.84
C ASP A 336 -2.18 -9.79 -19.56
N ALA A 337 -2.40 -11.05 -19.93
CA ALA A 337 -3.58 -11.47 -20.69
C ALA A 337 -4.92 -11.18 -19.98
N ASN A 338 -4.96 -11.31 -18.64
CA ASN A 338 -6.18 -11.04 -17.88
C ASN A 338 -6.50 -9.55 -17.91
N GLN A 339 -5.49 -8.71 -17.65
CA GLN A 339 -5.63 -7.25 -17.76
C GLN A 339 -6.01 -6.81 -19.17
N TYR A 340 -5.44 -7.45 -20.20
CA TYR A 340 -5.79 -7.18 -21.59
C TYR A 340 -7.26 -7.50 -21.88
N SER A 341 -7.76 -8.65 -21.41
CA SER A 341 -9.16 -9.05 -21.54
C SER A 341 -10.10 -8.03 -20.86
N GLU A 342 -9.81 -7.64 -19.62
CA GLU A 342 -10.57 -6.63 -18.90
C GLU A 342 -10.61 -5.28 -19.63
N ILE A 343 -9.46 -4.80 -20.12
CA ILE A 343 -9.37 -3.54 -20.88
C ILE A 343 -10.20 -3.64 -22.17
N SER A 344 -10.12 -4.76 -22.88
CA SER A 344 -10.83 -4.98 -24.14
C SER A 344 -12.35 -4.96 -23.94
N VAL A 345 -12.85 -5.62 -22.90
CA VAL A 345 -14.29 -5.59 -22.55
C VAL A 345 -14.77 -4.17 -22.30
N VAL A 346 -14.02 -3.38 -21.54
CA VAL A 346 -14.38 -1.98 -21.27
C VAL A 346 -14.30 -1.14 -22.55
N GLN A 347 -13.29 -1.35 -23.38
CA GLN A 347 -13.11 -0.65 -24.66
C GLN A 347 -14.26 -0.90 -25.63
N ASP A 348 -14.67 -2.16 -25.76
CA ASP A 348 -15.80 -2.56 -26.57
C ASP A 348 -17.11 -1.96 -26.05
N ALA A 349 -17.30 -1.91 -24.73
CA ALA A 349 -18.48 -1.28 -24.14
C ALA A 349 -18.49 0.25 -24.35
N VAL A 350 -17.36 0.94 -24.12
CA VAL A 350 -17.26 2.39 -24.31
C VAL A 350 -17.50 2.78 -25.77
N SER A 351 -16.95 2.02 -26.73
CA SER A 351 -17.13 2.27 -28.16
C SER A 351 -18.56 1.97 -28.64
N SER A 352 -19.21 0.95 -28.08
CA SER A 352 -20.55 0.51 -28.48
C SER A 352 -21.70 1.33 -27.86
N PHE A 353 -21.53 1.79 -26.62
CA PHE A 353 -22.62 2.43 -25.85
C PHE A 353 -22.37 3.91 -25.54
N GLY A 354 -21.18 4.43 -25.89
CA GLY A 354 -20.76 5.80 -25.64
C GLY A 354 -20.43 6.05 -24.17
N GLY A 355 -19.17 6.36 -23.86
CA GLY A 355 -18.70 6.56 -22.47
C GLY A 355 -18.00 7.90 -22.17
N LYS A 356 -17.66 8.70 -23.18
CA LYS A 356 -16.98 10.00 -22.99
C LYS A 356 -17.93 11.16 -22.77
N GLU A 357 -19.02 11.24 -23.54
CA GLU A 357 -20.02 12.31 -23.42
C GLU A 357 -21.09 12.01 -22.37
N ASN A 358 -21.51 10.75 -22.31
CA ASN A 358 -22.38 10.20 -21.26
C ASN A 358 -21.50 9.34 -20.36
N GLY A 359 -21.58 9.52 -19.04
CA GLY A 359 -20.77 8.72 -18.11
C GLY A 359 -21.06 7.23 -18.22
N PHE A 360 -20.25 6.40 -17.57
CA PHE A 360 -20.51 4.97 -17.45
C PHE A 360 -20.22 4.50 -16.03
N LEU A 361 -20.78 3.36 -15.65
CA LEU A 361 -20.47 2.71 -14.39
C LEU A 361 -19.66 1.44 -14.65
N VAL A 362 -18.52 1.31 -14.01
CA VAL A 362 -17.88 0.01 -13.77
C VAL A 362 -17.69 -0.20 -12.28
N ALA A 363 -18.05 -1.38 -11.79
CA ALA A 363 -17.94 -1.73 -10.37
C ALA A 363 -17.92 -3.25 -10.18
N PRO A 364 -17.41 -3.76 -9.04
CA PRO A 364 -16.59 -3.05 -8.07
C PRO A 364 -15.08 -3.07 -8.43
N PHE A 365 -14.60 -4.04 -9.20
CA PHE A 365 -13.16 -4.33 -9.29
C PHE A 365 -12.40 -3.63 -10.42
N MET A 366 -13.07 -2.82 -11.25
CA MET A 366 -12.49 -2.19 -12.44
C MET A 366 -12.34 -0.65 -12.38
N PRO A 367 -12.01 0.00 -11.24
CA PRO A 367 -11.96 1.46 -11.18
C PRO A 367 -10.88 2.09 -12.10
N GLY A 368 -9.93 1.29 -12.60
CA GLY A 368 -8.95 1.71 -13.60
C GLY A 368 -9.58 2.20 -14.91
N ALA A 369 -10.77 1.73 -15.27
CA ALA A 369 -11.49 2.17 -16.48
C ALA A 369 -11.70 3.69 -16.52
N TYR A 370 -11.97 4.32 -15.37
CA TYR A 370 -12.18 5.76 -15.29
C TYR A 370 -10.90 6.53 -15.66
N ALA A 371 -9.73 6.03 -15.26
CA ALA A 371 -8.45 6.62 -15.64
C ALA A 371 -8.13 6.40 -17.13
N LEU A 372 -8.44 5.21 -17.67
CA LEU A 372 -8.23 4.88 -19.08
C LEU A 372 -9.00 5.82 -20.03
N TYR A 373 -10.23 6.19 -19.66
CA TYR A 373 -11.12 6.97 -20.52
C TYR A 373 -11.30 8.44 -20.08
N SER A 374 -10.52 8.91 -19.09
CA SER A 374 -10.68 10.22 -18.46
C SER A 374 -12.12 10.50 -18.01
N ALA A 375 -12.80 9.46 -17.51
CA ALA A 375 -14.18 9.52 -17.05
C ALA A 375 -14.24 9.75 -15.54
N ARG A 376 -15.32 10.38 -15.07
CA ARG A 376 -15.60 10.49 -13.63
C ARG A 376 -16.44 9.30 -13.20
N SER A 377 -16.06 8.69 -12.07
CA SER A 377 -16.89 7.65 -11.45
C SER A 377 -18.25 8.24 -11.02
N PRO A 378 -19.38 7.61 -11.41
CA PRO A 378 -20.71 8.02 -10.96
C PRO A 378 -21.00 7.55 -9.53
N MET A 379 -20.13 6.73 -8.94
CA MET A 379 -20.17 6.30 -7.54
C MET A 379 -19.03 6.91 -6.74
N TRP A 380 -19.28 7.17 -5.46
CA TRP A 380 -18.25 7.62 -4.53
C TRP A 380 -17.36 6.46 -4.02
N ALA A 381 -17.92 5.25 -3.93
CA ALA A 381 -17.14 4.08 -3.54
C ALA A 381 -16.32 3.57 -4.73
N VAL A 382 -15.00 3.47 -4.55
CA VAL A 382 -14.09 3.00 -5.61
C VAL A 382 -14.25 1.50 -5.88
N TYR A 383 -14.32 0.70 -4.81
CA TYR A 383 -14.49 -0.75 -4.89
C TYR A 383 -15.83 -1.25 -4.33
N ALA A 384 -16.68 -0.38 -3.78
CA ALA A 384 -18.02 -0.73 -3.26
C ALA A 384 -18.10 -2.03 -2.40
N LEU A 385 -17.04 -2.40 -1.66
CA LEU A 385 -16.92 -3.71 -1.00
C LEU A 385 -17.66 -3.82 0.34
N TRP A 386 -17.97 -2.70 0.98
CA TRP A 386 -18.67 -2.69 2.26
C TRP A 386 -20.11 -2.29 2.06
N ALA A 387 -21.02 -3.07 2.65
CA ALA A 387 -22.41 -2.67 2.78
C ALA A 387 -22.49 -1.30 3.46
N ARG A 388 -23.32 -0.43 2.91
CA ARG A 388 -23.61 0.89 3.49
C ARG A 388 -25.10 0.97 3.79
N GLY A 389 -25.47 1.81 4.74
CA GLY A 389 -26.88 2.03 5.05
C GLY A 389 -27.66 2.56 3.85
N GLU A 390 -28.97 2.37 3.86
CA GLU A 390 -29.90 2.74 2.76
C GLU A 390 -29.70 4.17 2.25
N GLN A 391 -29.50 5.14 3.15
CA GLN A 391 -29.26 6.55 2.79
C GLN A 391 -27.95 6.78 2.02
N ALA A 392 -26.97 5.89 2.15
CA ALA A 392 -25.76 5.96 1.33
C ALA A 392 -26.03 5.44 -0.09
N GLU A 393 -26.72 4.31 -0.23
CA GLU A 393 -27.10 3.76 -1.55
C GLU A 393 -28.00 4.72 -2.33
N LEU A 394 -28.99 5.34 -1.67
CA LEU A 394 -29.85 6.35 -2.32
C LEU A 394 -29.04 7.54 -2.85
N ARG A 395 -28.00 7.97 -2.13
CA ARG A 395 -27.08 9.02 -2.61
C ARG A 395 -26.21 8.56 -3.77
N GLU A 396 -25.83 7.28 -3.83
CA GLU A 396 -25.14 6.74 -5.02
C GLU A 396 -26.09 6.72 -6.23
N ILE A 397 -27.35 6.31 -6.04
CA ILE A 397 -28.36 6.31 -7.11
C ILE A 397 -28.57 7.73 -7.66
N GLN A 398 -28.72 8.73 -6.77
CA GLN A 398 -28.86 10.12 -7.18
C GLN A 398 -27.66 10.60 -8.04
N ARG A 399 -26.43 10.26 -7.65
CA ARG A 399 -25.23 10.60 -8.46
C ARG A 399 -25.24 9.91 -9.81
N MET A 400 -25.71 8.67 -9.89
CA MET A 400 -25.85 7.93 -11.15
C MET A 400 -26.93 8.53 -12.07
N GLU A 401 -28.00 9.09 -11.50
CA GLU A 401 -29.02 9.84 -12.24
C GLU A 401 -28.44 11.13 -12.82
N GLU A 402 -27.75 11.91 -11.98
CA GLU A 402 -27.10 13.17 -12.36
C GLU A 402 -26.02 12.97 -13.44
N SER A 403 -25.28 11.86 -13.36
CA SER A 403 -24.20 11.51 -14.30
C SER A 403 -24.69 10.96 -15.64
N LYS A 404 -26.00 10.73 -15.78
CA LYS A 404 -26.65 10.22 -17.02
C LYS A 404 -25.92 9.03 -17.64
N ILE A 405 -25.61 8.02 -16.82
CA ILE A 405 -24.83 6.87 -17.27
C ILE A 405 -25.50 6.13 -18.44
N SER A 406 -24.72 5.77 -19.46
CA SER A 406 -25.19 5.12 -20.70
C SER A 406 -25.20 3.60 -20.64
N PHE A 407 -24.30 3.02 -19.84
CA PHE A 407 -24.20 1.59 -19.55
C PHE A 407 -23.61 1.36 -18.16
N ALA A 408 -23.75 0.14 -17.66
CA ALA A 408 -23.08 -0.34 -16.45
C ALA A 408 -22.43 -1.71 -16.69
N LEU A 409 -21.16 -1.86 -16.31
CA LEU A 409 -20.45 -3.13 -16.29
C LEU A 409 -20.24 -3.54 -14.83
N LEU A 410 -20.95 -4.57 -14.39
CA LEU A 410 -20.92 -5.05 -13.01
C LEU A 410 -20.26 -6.41 -12.93
N ASP A 411 -19.20 -6.48 -12.13
CA ASP A 411 -18.63 -7.74 -11.68
C ASP A 411 -19.30 -8.18 -10.39
N LEU A 412 -19.94 -9.34 -10.43
CA LEU A 412 -20.70 -9.93 -9.33
C LEU A 412 -19.94 -11.06 -8.62
N GLN A 413 -18.64 -11.20 -8.87
CA GLN A 413 -17.80 -12.20 -8.22
C GLN A 413 -17.73 -11.98 -6.69
N ASP A 414 -17.68 -13.09 -5.96
CA ASP A 414 -17.43 -13.11 -4.52
C ASP A 414 -15.95 -12.78 -4.24
N LEU A 415 -15.69 -11.66 -3.55
CA LEU A 415 -14.33 -11.29 -3.16
C LEU A 415 -13.78 -12.27 -2.11
N ASP A 416 -12.60 -12.84 -2.37
CA ASP A 416 -11.97 -13.84 -1.50
C ASP A 416 -12.90 -15.06 -1.19
N GLY A 417 -13.86 -15.36 -2.09
CA GLY A 417 -14.86 -16.42 -1.90
C GLY A 417 -15.97 -16.09 -0.89
N ARG A 418 -16.11 -14.81 -0.52
CA ARG A 418 -17.07 -14.32 0.49
C ARG A 418 -18.27 -13.67 -0.16
N LYS A 419 -19.41 -14.35 -0.14
CA LYS A 419 -20.68 -13.89 -0.74
C LYS A 419 -21.15 -12.55 -0.19
N GLU A 420 -20.93 -12.30 1.09
CA GLU A 420 -21.33 -11.06 1.75
C GLU A 420 -20.57 -9.82 1.24
N LEU A 421 -19.46 -10.02 0.51
CA LEU A 421 -18.64 -8.94 -0.05
C LEU A 421 -18.90 -8.70 -1.55
N ASN A 422 -19.75 -9.49 -2.18
CA ASN A 422 -20.10 -9.26 -3.59
C ASN A 422 -20.98 -8.01 -3.73
N PHE A 423 -21.02 -7.46 -4.95
CA PHE A 423 -21.73 -6.20 -5.22
C PHE A 423 -23.23 -6.30 -4.91
N ALA A 424 -23.85 -7.45 -5.19
CA ALA A 424 -25.27 -7.67 -4.96
C ALA A 424 -25.65 -7.63 -3.46
N SER A 425 -24.73 -8.08 -2.60
CA SER A 425 -24.93 -8.11 -1.15
C SER A 425 -24.60 -6.77 -0.50
N THR A 426 -23.63 -6.04 -1.05
CA THR A 426 -23.12 -4.76 -0.51
C THR A 426 -23.91 -3.55 -1.01
N ASN A 427 -24.48 -3.61 -2.21
CA ASN A 427 -25.24 -2.52 -2.84
C ASN A 427 -26.53 -3.03 -3.53
N PRO A 428 -27.44 -3.71 -2.80
CA PRO A 428 -28.63 -4.35 -3.38
C PRO A 428 -29.59 -3.35 -4.06
N ARG A 429 -29.73 -2.14 -3.51
CA ARG A 429 -30.65 -1.13 -4.06
C ARG A 429 -30.08 -0.48 -5.30
N VAL A 430 -28.76 -0.24 -5.31
CA VAL A 430 -28.05 0.21 -6.50
C VAL A 430 -28.19 -0.82 -7.62
N LEU A 431 -28.00 -2.11 -7.32
CA LEU A 431 -28.19 -3.17 -8.32
C LEU A 431 -29.62 -3.18 -8.86
N THR A 432 -30.63 -3.12 -8.00
CA THR A 432 -32.04 -3.06 -8.41
C THR A 432 -32.31 -1.85 -9.30
N TYR A 433 -31.76 -0.68 -8.97
CA TYR A 433 -31.87 0.52 -9.79
C TYR A 433 -31.26 0.32 -11.18
N ILE A 434 -30.08 -0.29 -11.27
CA ILE A 434 -29.39 -0.58 -12.54
C ILE A 434 -30.24 -1.52 -13.40
N GLU A 435 -30.74 -2.61 -12.81
CA GLU A 435 -31.60 -3.59 -13.50
C GLU A 435 -32.90 -2.96 -14.01
N GLN A 436 -33.50 -2.04 -13.26
CA GLN A 436 -34.71 -1.32 -13.67
C GLN A 436 -34.43 -0.28 -14.76
N LYS A 437 -33.31 0.45 -14.66
CA LYS A 437 -32.93 1.49 -15.62
C LYS A 437 -32.53 0.92 -16.97
N PHE A 438 -31.77 -0.17 -16.95
CA PHE A 438 -31.22 -0.82 -18.13
C PHE A 438 -32.00 -2.11 -18.39
N ALA A 439 -33.06 -2.00 -19.19
CA ALA A 439 -34.00 -3.09 -19.47
C ALA A 439 -33.37 -4.35 -20.14
N LYS A 440 -32.08 -4.31 -20.50
CA LYS A 440 -31.35 -5.41 -21.12
C LYS A 440 -29.98 -5.58 -20.47
N PHE A 441 -29.52 -6.83 -20.43
CA PHE A 441 -28.15 -7.17 -20.06
C PHE A 441 -27.56 -8.24 -20.97
N LYS A 442 -26.23 -8.29 -21.03
CA LYS A 442 -25.44 -9.35 -21.66
C LYS A 442 -24.48 -9.93 -20.62
N ILE A 443 -24.38 -11.26 -20.60
CA ILE A 443 -23.37 -11.96 -19.80
C ILE A 443 -22.07 -11.88 -20.59
N VAL A 444 -21.07 -11.19 -20.03
CA VAL A 444 -19.75 -11.06 -20.66
C VAL A 444 -18.92 -12.30 -20.37
N ASN A 445 -18.91 -12.72 -19.11
CA ASN A 445 -18.33 -13.96 -18.62
C ASN A 445 -19.14 -14.47 -17.40
N SER A 446 -18.64 -15.48 -16.68
CA SER A 446 -19.36 -16.10 -15.55
C SER A 446 -19.75 -15.16 -14.40
N HIS A 447 -19.11 -14.00 -14.27
CA HIS A 447 -19.29 -13.06 -13.15
C HIS A 447 -19.57 -11.62 -13.60
N VAL A 448 -19.21 -11.24 -14.83
CA VAL A 448 -19.38 -9.89 -15.36
C VAL A 448 -20.66 -9.79 -16.20
N ARG A 449 -21.48 -8.80 -15.88
CA ARG A 449 -22.71 -8.45 -16.61
C ARG A 449 -22.63 -7.03 -17.15
N LEU A 450 -22.98 -6.87 -18.41
CA LEU A 450 -23.11 -5.58 -19.08
C LEU A 450 -24.59 -5.19 -19.19
N TYR A 451 -24.96 -4.08 -18.59
CA TYR A 451 -26.31 -3.51 -18.61
C TYR A 451 -26.36 -2.29 -19.55
N TYR A 452 -27.37 -2.23 -20.42
CA TYR A 452 -27.49 -1.18 -21.44
C TYR A 452 -28.94 -0.87 -21.80
N GLY A 453 -29.17 0.31 -22.39
CA GLY A 453 -30.51 0.79 -22.75
C GLY A 453 -31.10 0.14 -24.01
N PRO A 454 -32.44 0.14 -24.20
CA PRO A 454 -33.12 -0.54 -25.32
C PRO A 454 -32.66 -0.10 -26.71
N LYS A 455 -32.30 1.19 -26.86
CA LYS A 455 -31.84 1.79 -28.11
C LYS A 455 -30.49 1.23 -28.59
N ASN A 456 -29.76 0.51 -27.74
CA ASN A 456 -28.39 0.06 -28.02
C ASN A 456 -28.29 -1.46 -28.25
N SER A 457 -29.40 -2.12 -28.57
CA SER A 457 -29.48 -3.59 -28.65
C SER A 457 -28.61 -4.20 -29.76
N SER A 458 -28.55 -3.57 -30.94
CA SER A 458 -27.74 -4.04 -32.07
C SER A 458 -26.23 -3.93 -31.80
N ALA A 459 -25.80 -2.97 -30.98
CA ALA A 459 -24.41 -2.80 -30.59
C ALA A 459 -23.94 -3.90 -29.63
N ALA A 460 -24.85 -4.40 -28.76
CA ALA A 460 -24.55 -5.46 -27.81
C ALA A 460 -24.28 -6.84 -28.45
N GLU A 461 -24.96 -7.13 -29.57
CA GLU A 461 -24.83 -8.40 -30.30
C GLU A 461 -23.46 -8.55 -30.98
N GLY A 462 -22.81 -7.44 -31.35
CA GLY A 462 -21.48 -7.43 -31.98
C GLY A 462 -20.29 -7.57 -31.03
N MET A 463 -20.48 -7.45 -29.71
CA MET A 463 -19.38 -7.62 -28.75
C MET A 463 -18.97 -9.09 -28.63
N ILE A 464 -17.67 -9.38 -28.65
CA ILE A 464 -17.13 -10.73 -28.49
C ILE A 464 -17.33 -11.17 -27.02
N PRO A 465 -17.77 -12.42 -26.73
CA PRO A 465 -17.74 -12.95 -25.37
C PRO A 465 -16.31 -12.87 -24.82
N GLY A 466 -16.16 -12.45 -23.56
CA GLY A 466 -14.87 -12.57 -22.88
C GLY A 466 -14.67 -14.04 -22.50
N ASP A 467 -13.62 -14.67 -23.02
CA ASP A 467 -13.25 -16.06 -22.68
C ASP A 467 -12.93 -16.25 -21.19
#